data_AF-A0A920R7M5-F1
#
_entry.id   AF-A0A920R7M5-F1
#
_cell.length_a   1.000
_cell.length_b   1.000
_cell.length_c   1.000
_cell.angle_alpha   90.00
_cell.angle_beta   90.00
_cell.angle_gamma   90.00
#
_symmetry.space_group_name_H-M   'P 1'
#
loop_
_entity.id
_entity.type
_entity.pdbx_description
1 polymer ?
#
loop_
_entity_poly.entity_id
_entity_poly.type
_entity_poly.pdbx_seq_one_letter_code
_entity_poly.pdbx_strand_id
1 'polypeptide(L)'
;MPTYSNWNGPLVFWGRDRSLRQSSSHKAFLLTRQWLETNAGLELVFWFISDTGPLRMHLKQQEAVCFFSSEQIKMVEKILSGQKGWRIAATELTNFASDPISACIFPAKENCSTIVID
;
A
#
# COMPACT_ATOMS: atom_id res chain seq x y z
N MET A 1 -17.33 22.97 19.28
CA MET A 1 -16.56 21.76 18.94
C MET A 1 -17.55 20.70 18.45
N PRO A 2 -17.56 20.34 17.16
CA PRO A 2 -18.37 19.22 16.70
C PRO A 2 -17.62 17.91 16.94
N THR A 3 -18.32 16.95 17.54
CA THR A 3 -17.93 15.56 17.71
C THR A 3 -18.21 14.81 16.40
N TYR A 4 -17.21 14.15 15.82
CA TYR A 4 -17.41 13.25 14.69
C TYR A 4 -17.78 11.86 15.21
N SER A 5 -19.07 11.57 15.20
CA SER A 5 -19.63 10.23 15.35
C SER A 5 -20.00 9.67 13.97
N ASN A 6 -19.64 8.40 13.77
CA ASN A 6 -20.30 7.43 12.88
C ASN A 6 -20.20 7.66 11.37
N TRP A 7 -19.06 7.29 10.78
CA TRP A 7 -19.01 6.93 9.35
C TRP A 7 -19.42 5.46 9.16
N ASN A 8 -20.64 5.22 8.68
CA ASN A 8 -21.17 3.93 8.20
C ASN A 8 -21.18 3.90 6.66
N GLY A 9 -20.02 4.11 6.03
CA GLY A 9 -19.87 3.96 4.58
C GLY A 9 -19.23 2.62 4.24
N PRO A 10 -19.61 1.94 3.12
CA PRO A 10 -18.91 0.74 2.70
C PRO A 10 -17.48 1.09 2.29
N LEU A 11 -16.51 0.30 2.76
CA LEU A 11 -15.14 0.35 2.25
C LEU A 11 -15.17 -0.06 0.77
N VAL A 12 -15.05 0.91 -0.14
CA VAL A 12 -14.97 0.65 -1.57
C VAL A 12 -13.54 0.17 -1.88
N PHE A 13 -13.35 -1.14 -1.83
CA PHE A 13 -12.15 -1.81 -2.35
C PHE A 13 -12.25 -1.93 -3.88
N TRP A 14 -11.38 -1.24 -4.59
CA TRP A 14 -11.22 -1.40 -6.04
C TRP A 14 -10.47 -2.70 -6.35
N GLY A 15 -11.21 -3.79 -6.58
CA GLY A 15 -10.67 -5.08 -7.02
C GLY A 15 -11.68 -5.83 -7.88
N ARG A 16 -11.29 -6.15 -9.12
CA ARG A 16 -12.06 -7.00 -10.06
C ARG A 16 -12.01 -8.45 -9.57
N ASP A 17 -13.02 -8.87 -8.80
CA ASP A 17 -13.69 -10.19 -8.79
C ASP A 17 -14.62 -10.23 -7.55
N ARG A 18 -15.93 -10.41 -7.77
CA ARG A 18 -16.98 -10.32 -6.75
C ARG A 18 -17.73 -11.64 -6.59
N SER A 19 -17.07 -12.78 -6.81
CA SER A 19 -17.63 -14.09 -6.46
C SER A 19 -17.10 -14.56 -5.10
N LEU A 20 -17.98 -14.56 -4.09
CA LEU A 20 -17.87 -15.23 -2.78
C LEU A 20 -16.64 -14.87 -1.90
N ARG A 21 -16.63 -13.67 -1.30
CA ARG A 21 -15.91 -13.45 -0.04
C ARG A 21 -16.92 -13.37 1.11
N GLN A 22 -17.08 -14.45 1.86
CA GLN A 22 -17.62 -14.32 3.22
C GLN A 22 -16.62 -13.45 4.00
N SER A 23 -16.98 -12.19 4.28
CA SER A 23 -16.19 -11.33 5.14
C SER A 23 -16.51 -11.67 6.59
N SER A 24 -15.90 -12.73 7.11
CA SER A 24 -15.95 -13.02 8.55
C SER A 24 -15.08 -12.00 9.28
N SER A 25 -15.72 -11.06 9.97
CA SER A 25 -15.04 -10.07 10.82
C SER A 25 -14.58 -10.74 12.12
N HIS A 26 -13.27 -10.78 12.37
CA HIS A 26 -12.68 -11.34 13.57
C HIS A 26 -12.00 -10.24 14.40
N LYS A 27 -12.22 -10.25 15.72
CA LYS A 27 -11.46 -9.43 16.66
C LYS A 27 -10.14 -10.15 16.95
N ALA A 28 -9.02 -9.48 16.67
CA ALA A 28 -7.69 -10.01 16.92
C ALA A 28 -6.69 -8.88 17.15
N PHE A 29 -5.64 -9.16 17.93
CA PHE A 29 -4.56 -8.22 18.21
C PHE A 29 -3.35 -8.56 17.33
N LEU A 30 -2.77 -7.56 16.66
CA LEU A 30 -1.63 -7.75 15.77
C LEU A 30 -0.33 -7.95 16.57
N LEU A 31 0.37 -9.05 16.33
CA LEU A 31 1.62 -9.41 17.00
C LEU A 31 2.84 -9.01 16.18
N THR A 32 2.93 -9.47 14.93
CA THR A 32 4.10 -9.24 14.08
C THR A 32 3.69 -8.86 12.66
N ARG A 33 4.56 -8.07 12.02
CA ARG A 33 4.45 -7.64 10.62
C ARG A 33 5.73 -8.04 9.91
N GLN A 34 5.60 -8.66 8.76
CA GLN A 34 6.73 -9.08 7.93
C GLN A 34 6.41 -8.72 6.48
N TRP A 35 7.43 -8.28 5.76
CA TRP A 35 7.37 -8.16 4.30
C TRP A 35 8.32 -9.20 3.69
N LEU A 36 7.90 -9.80 2.59
CA LEU A 36 8.73 -10.69 1.80
C LEU A 36 8.72 -10.18 0.36
N GLU A 37 9.91 -9.94 -0.17
CA GLU A 37 10.08 -9.71 -1.60
C GLU A 37 10.12 -11.07 -2.30
N THR A 38 9.26 -11.26 -3.29
CA THR A 38 9.22 -12.48 -4.12
C THR A 38 9.25 -12.10 -5.60
N ASN A 39 9.57 -13.06 -6.47
CA ASN A 39 9.53 -12.85 -7.93
C ASN A 39 8.11 -12.48 -8.40
N ALA A 40 7.08 -12.89 -7.64
CA ALA A 40 5.68 -12.60 -7.90
C ALA A 40 5.23 -11.23 -7.36
N GLY A 41 6.05 -10.54 -6.56
CA GLY A 41 5.76 -9.24 -5.97
C GLY A 41 6.03 -9.18 -4.46
N LEU A 42 5.64 -8.07 -3.84
CA LEU A 42 5.67 -7.88 -2.39
C LEU A 42 4.58 -8.71 -1.73
N GLU A 43 4.96 -9.49 -0.71
CA GLU A 43 4.02 -10.18 0.16
C GLU A 43 4.08 -9.59 1.56
N LEU A 44 2.91 -9.35 2.16
CA LEU A 44 2.78 -8.90 3.55
C LEU A 44 2.23 -10.06 4.39
N VAL A 45 2.94 -10.40 5.46
CA VAL A 45 2.51 -11.42 6.42
C VAL A 45 2.28 -10.76 7.76
N PHE A 46 1.07 -10.95 8.29
CA PHE A 46 0.65 -10.46 9.58
C PHE A 46 0.26 -11.64 10.46
N TRP A 47 0.79 -11.66 11.68
CA TRP A 47 0.36 -12.60 12.70
C TRP A 47 -0.44 -11.86 13.75
N PHE A 48 -1.56 -12.45 14.15
CA PHE A 48 -2.46 -11.93 15.16
C PHE A 48 -2.72 -13.00 16.22
N ILE A 49 -3.22 -12.56 17.37
CA ILE A 49 -3.85 -13.42 18.37
C ILE A 49 -5.33 -13.05 18.48
N SER A 50 -6.22 -14.02 18.37
CA SER A 50 -7.65 -13.88 18.68
C SER A 50 -8.01 -14.73 19.89
N ASP A 51 -9.26 -14.60 20.35
CA ASP A 51 -9.83 -15.42 21.42
C ASP A 51 -9.80 -16.93 21.09
N THR A 52 -9.68 -17.29 19.81
CA THR A 52 -9.63 -18.67 19.30
C THR A 52 -8.22 -19.13 18.94
N GLY A 53 -7.19 -18.33 19.21
CA GLY A 53 -5.80 -18.68 18.98
C GLY A 53 -5.09 -17.82 17.92
N PRO A 54 -3.90 -18.26 17.45
CA PRO A 54 -3.11 -17.49 16.50
C PRO A 54 -3.77 -17.46 15.12
N LEU A 55 -3.76 -16.30 14.48
CA LEU A 55 -4.25 -16.09 13.13
C LEU A 55 -3.11 -15.56 12.25
N ARG A 56 -3.02 -16.06 11.01
CA ARG A 56 -2.08 -15.58 10.01
C ARG A 56 -2.84 -14.99 8.82
N MET A 57 -2.53 -13.75 8.47
CA MET A 57 -2.99 -13.11 7.23
C MET A 57 -1.81 -12.96 6.28
N HIS A 58 -2.01 -13.40 5.03
CA HIS A 58 -0.99 -13.33 3.98
C HIS A 58 -1.56 -12.60 2.77
N LEU A 59 -1.10 -11.38 2.54
CA LEU A 59 -1.48 -10.57 1.40
C LEU A 59 -0.38 -10.69 0.35
N LYS A 60 -0.72 -11.20 -0.83
CA LYS A 60 0.22 -11.40 -1.94
C LYS A 60 0.13 -10.25 -2.94
N GLN A 61 1.16 -10.11 -3.78
CA GLN A 61 1.16 -9.19 -4.93
C GLN A 61 0.81 -7.74 -4.56
N GLN A 62 1.34 -7.28 -3.42
CA GLN A 62 1.20 -5.89 -3.00
C GLN A 62 2.12 -4.99 -3.84
N GLU A 63 1.73 -3.73 -3.97
CA GLU A 63 2.53 -2.71 -4.64
C GLU A 63 3.19 -1.81 -3.60
N ALA A 64 4.40 -1.35 -3.91
CA ALA A 64 5.08 -0.33 -3.13
C ALA A 64 4.74 1.06 -3.70
N VAL A 65 4.75 2.07 -2.82
CA VAL A 65 4.51 3.46 -3.18
C VAL A 65 5.62 4.33 -2.62
N CYS A 66 6.13 5.25 -3.43
CA CYS A 66 7.02 6.31 -2.99
C CYS A 66 6.46 7.67 -3.41
N PHE A 67 6.79 8.71 -2.63
CA PHE A 67 6.32 10.07 -2.88
C PHE A 67 7.47 10.96 -3.31
N PHE A 68 7.22 11.85 -4.26
CA PHE A 68 8.22 12.77 -4.79
C PHE A 68 7.56 14.11 -5.15
N SER A 69 8.36 15.18 -5.32
CA SER A 69 7.82 16.49 -5.69
C SER A 69 7.11 16.42 -7.04
N SER A 70 5.89 16.97 -7.12
CA SER A 70 5.11 16.96 -8.37
C SER A 70 5.80 17.72 -9.52
N GLU A 71 6.74 18.61 -9.23
CA GLU A 71 7.55 19.28 -10.26
C GLU A 71 8.51 18.33 -10.98
N GLN A 72 8.85 17.20 -10.35
CA GLN A 72 9.83 16.23 -10.84
C GLN A 72 9.22 15.11 -11.69
N ILE A 73 7.91 15.14 -12.00
CA ILE A 73 7.23 14.08 -12.78
C ILE A 73 8.00 13.71 -14.04
N LYS A 74 8.38 14.70 -14.86
CA LYS A 74 9.12 14.45 -16.12
C LYS A 74 10.47 13.79 -15.90
N MET A 75 11.12 14.09 -14.77
CA MET A 75 12.40 13.48 -14.41
C MET A 75 12.21 12.02 -14.00
N VAL A 76 11.19 11.72 -13.19
CA VAL A 76 10.84 10.36 -12.78
C VAL A 76 10.48 9.50 -14.00
N GLU A 77 9.65 10.03 -14.92
CA GLU A 77 9.30 9.34 -16.17
C GLU A 77 10.53 8.99 -17.01
N LYS A 78 11.50 9.91 -17.09
CA LYS A 78 12.75 9.68 -17.82
C LYS A 78 13.58 8.57 -17.17
N ILE A 79 13.77 8.62 -15.85
CA ILE A 79 14.58 7.65 -15.10
C ILE A 79 13.95 6.25 -15.17
N LEU A 80 12.63 6.16 -15.05
CA LEU A 80 11.90 4.89 -15.02
C LEU A 80 11.44 4.39 -16.39
N SER A 81 11.76 5.09 -17.48
CA SER A 81 11.36 4.75 -18.85
C SER A 81 11.70 3.31 -19.28
N GLY A 82 12.79 2.73 -18.77
CA GLY A 82 13.19 1.34 -19.02
C GLY A 82 12.53 0.30 -18.11
N GLN A 83 11.86 0.73 -17.05
CA GLN A 83 11.18 -0.14 -16.09
C GLN A 83 9.70 -0.31 -16.45
N LYS A 84 9.13 -1.45 -16.08
CA LYS A 84 7.73 -1.80 -16.38
C LYS A 84 6.89 -1.92 -15.11
N GLY A 85 5.59 -1.64 -15.25
CA GLY A 85 4.61 -1.86 -14.19
C GLY A 85 4.53 -0.75 -13.15
N TRP A 86 5.34 0.32 -13.27
CA TRP A 86 5.17 1.51 -12.45
C TRP A 86 4.14 2.47 -13.06
N ARG A 87 3.56 3.32 -12.22
CA ARG A 87 2.66 4.41 -12.61
C ARG A 87 2.79 5.58 -11.65
N ILE A 88 2.52 6.79 -12.15
CA ILE A 88 2.40 7.98 -11.32
C ILE A 88 0.91 8.27 -11.08
N ALA A 89 0.56 8.61 -9.84
CA ALA A 89 -0.76 9.08 -9.44
C ALA A 89 -0.64 10.47 -8.80
N ALA A 90 -1.47 11.40 -9.25
CA ALA A 90 -1.65 12.68 -8.57
C ALA A 90 -2.23 12.46 -7.18
N THR A 91 -1.81 13.28 -6.21
CA THR A 91 -2.28 13.19 -4.82
C THR A 91 -2.66 14.56 -4.29
N GLU A 92 -3.52 14.59 -3.28
CA GLU A 92 -3.86 15.80 -2.51
C GLU A 92 -2.90 16.00 -1.31
N LEU A 93 -1.72 15.37 -1.33
CA LEU A 93 -0.73 15.44 -0.25
C LEU A 93 0.35 16.47 -0.54
N THR A 94 1.00 16.94 0.53
CA THR A 94 2.18 17.80 0.47
C THR A 94 3.36 17.20 1.22
N ASN A 95 4.56 17.64 0.89
CA ASN A 95 5.76 17.38 1.70
C ASN A 95 5.72 18.23 3.00
N PHE A 96 6.75 18.10 3.85
CA PHE A 96 6.87 18.90 5.07
C PHE A 96 7.02 20.41 4.83
N ALA A 97 7.45 20.82 3.63
CA ALA A 97 7.53 22.22 3.21
C ALA A 97 6.19 22.75 2.61
N SER A 98 5.13 21.93 2.58
CA SER A 98 3.82 22.23 1.97
C SER A 98 3.80 22.29 0.44
N ASP A 99 4.82 21.75 -0.24
CA ASP A 99 4.81 21.60 -1.70
C ASP A 99 4.02 20.35 -2.10
N PRO A 100 3.29 20.38 -3.23
CA PRO A 100 2.50 19.24 -3.69
C PRO A 100 3.40 18.05 -4.07
N ILE A 101 2.99 16.85 -3.65
CA ILE A 101 3.70 15.60 -3.96
C ILE A 101 2.85 14.67 -4.84
N SER A 102 3.53 13.87 -5.63
CA SER A 102 2.94 12.82 -6.46
C SER A 102 3.39 11.45 -5.95
N ALA A 103 2.57 10.43 -6.18
CA ALA A 103 2.88 9.05 -5.82
C ALA A 103 3.40 8.29 -7.03
N CYS A 104 4.54 7.62 -6.92
CA CYS A 104 4.99 6.60 -7.86
C CYS A 104 4.72 5.22 -7.26
N ILE A 105 3.90 4.44 -7.95
CA ILE A 105 3.44 3.11 -7.50
C ILE A 105 4.08 2.06 -8.40
N PHE A 106 4.67 1.02 -7.82
CA PHE A 106 5.39 -0.01 -8.56
C PHE A 106 5.26 -1.40 -7.89
N PRO A 107 5.32 -2.50 -8.66
CA PRO A 107 5.41 -3.83 -8.10
C PRO A 107 6.78 -3.99 -7.44
N ALA A 108 6.82 -4.11 -6.11
CA ALA A 108 8.06 -4.43 -5.42
C ALA A 108 8.45 -5.87 -5.79
N LYS A 109 9.62 -6.01 -6.41
CA LYS A 109 10.23 -7.30 -6.74
C LYS A 109 11.56 -7.38 -6.03
N GLU A 110 12.08 -8.59 -5.92
CA GLU A 110 13.45 -8.88 -5.49
C GLU A 110 14.44 -7.79 -5.95
N ASN A 111 15.23 -7.27 -4.99
CA ASN A 111 16.17 -6.14 -5.11
C ASN A 111 15.62 -4.70 -4.97
N CYS A 112 14.38 -4.47 -4.52
CA CYS A 112 13.90 -3.12 -4.16
C CYS A 112 14.36 -2.68 -2.75
N SER A 113 15.68 -2.74 -2.47
CA SER A 113 16.21 -2.53 -1.12
C SER A 113 16.31 -1.07 -0.68
N THR A 114 16.07 -0.09 -1.55
CA THR A 114 16.21 1.33 -1.17
C THR A 114 15.39 2.21 -2.08
N ILE A 115 14.16 2.51 -1.66
CA ILE A 115 13.55 3.81 -1.95
C ILE A 115 13.16 4.39 -0.59
N VAL A 116 14.18 4.88 0.13
CA VAL A 116 13.98 5.92 1.14
C VAL A 116 14.16 7.23 0.35
N ILE A 117 13.06 7.91 0.06
CA ILE A 117 13.11 9.30 -0.40
C ILE A 117 13.05 10.10 0.90
N ASP A 118 14.22 10.58 1.32
CA ASP A 118 14.34 11.71 2.27
C ASP A 118 14.11 13.01 1.48
#